data_AF-A0A0L0M4Q6-F1
#
_entry.id   AF-A0A0L0M4Q6-F1
#
_cell.length_a   1.000
_cell.length_b   1.000
_cell.length_c   1.000
_cell.angle_alpha   90.00
_cell.angle_beta   90.00
_cell.angle_gamma   90.00
#
_symmetry.space_group_name_H-M   'P 1'
#
loop_
_entity.id
_entity.type
_entity.pdbx_description
1 polymer ?
#
loop_
_entity_poly.entity_id
_entity_poly.type
_entity_poly.pdbx_seq_one_letter_code
_entity_poly.pdbx_strand_id
1 'polypeptide(L)'
;MIGYRSLEIDLTVSIYWPLVMLASSLCLPERNNLFMIKRLLPQTTDRNRGVVLESEAQRPVESSIAVDIVRLLQRHRFDLSTEKRLQSGVEQALTEAGFEFEREKRLSDQDIPDFLVAGGIAVECKMRNKARKIDIYKQIERYASHAAITAIVLASNVSMGLPEEINGKAIYAASLSRGWI
;
A
#
# COMPACT_ATOMS: atom_id res chain seq x y z
N MET A 1 43.60 -10.57 45.58
CA MET A 1 44.57 -9.51 45.20
C MET A 1 44.59 -9.45 43.67
N ILE A 2 44.05 -8.34 43.12
CA ILE A 2 44.42 -7.61 41.88
C ILE A 2 44.68 -8.44 40.60
N GLY A 3 44.06 -8.20 39.45
CA GLY A 3 43.26 -7.06 39.00
C GLY A 3 42.67 -7.28 37.61
N TYR A 4 41.64 -6.49 37.33
CA TYR A 4 40.86 -6.45 36.09
C TYR A 4 41.61 -5.69 35.00
N ARG A 5 41.47 -6.13 33.74
CA ARG A 5 41.87 -5.33 32.57
C ARG A 5 40.69 -5.16 31.61
N SER A 6 40.37 -3.89 31.42
CA SER A 6 39.37 -3.30 30.55
C SER A 6 39.46 -3.74 29.09
N LEU A 7 38.31 -3.81 28.44
CA LEU A 7 38.13 -3.47 27.03
C LEU A 7 36.81 -2.69 26.93
N GLU A 8 36.96 -1.39 26.76
CA GLU A 8 35.95 -0.45 26.28
C GLU A 8 35.57 -0.83 24.83
N ILE A 9 34.35 -0.50 24.41
CA ILE A 9 34.05 0.39 23.26
C ILE A 9 32.53 0.63 23.20
N ASP A 10 32.21 1.91 23.41
CA ASP A 10 31.14 2.79 22.93
C ASP A 10 29.66 2.38 22.88
N LEU A 11 28.94 3.08 23.76
CA LEU A 11 27.52 3.40 23.78
C LEU A 11 27.26 4.69 23.00
N THR A 12 26.40 4.68 21.97
CA THR A 12 25.48 5.78 21.60
C THR A 12 24.49 5.19 20.57
N VAL A 13 23.17 5.20 20.77
CA VAL A 13 22.22 6.25 20.34
C VAL A 13 20.96 6.05 21.20
N SER A 14 20.75 6.90 22.20
CA SER A 14 19.87 8.08 22.17
C SER A 14 18.41 7.79 21.83
N ILE A 15 17.69 7.51 22.92
CA ILE A 15 16.25 7.47 23.12
C ILE A 15 15.68 8.89 22.91
N TYR A 16 14.47 9.05 22.34
CA TYR A 16 13.42 10.03 22.68
C TYR A 16 12.47 10.30 21.48
N TRP A 17 11.21 9.88 21.61
CA TRP A 17 10.07 10.57 20.97
C TRP A 17 8.92 10.61 21.99
N PRO A 18 8.43 11.79 22.41
CA PRO A 18 7.45 11.87 23.49
C PRO A 18 6.01 11.74 23.00
N LEU A 19 5.21 11.13 23.88
CA LEU A 19 3.77 11.32 24.06
C LEU A 19 3.37 12.80 23.90
N VAL A 20 2.28 13.07 23.17
CA VAL A 20 1.39 14.20 23.49
C VAL A 20 -0.06 13.69 23.45
N MET A 21 -0.64 13.62 24.65
CA MET A 21 -2.07 13.47 24.92
C MET A 21 -2.83 14.79 24.68
N LEU A 22 -4.10 14.63 24.30
CA LEU A 22 -5.28 15.45 24.58
C LEU A 22 -5.12 16.83 25.26
N ALA A 23 -5.73 17.84 24.65
CA ALA A 23 -6.43 18.90 25.38
C ALA A 23 -7.71 19.33 24.65
N SER A 24 -8.83 19.25 25.38
CA SER A 24 -10.16 19.72 25.02
C SER A 24 -10.27 21.25 25.02
N SER A 25 -11.12 21.75 24.12
CA SER A 25 -12.11 22.84 24.27
C SER A 25 -11.83 24.00 25.23
N LEU A 26 -11.78 25.24 24.72
CA LEU A 26 -12.50 26.41 25.27
C LEU A 26 -12.27 27.72 24.46
N CYS A 27 -13.39 28.37 24.16
CA CYS A 27 -13.61 29.83 24.11
C CYS A 27 -12.83 30.76 23.15
N LEU A 28 -13.59 31.37 22.22
CA LEU A 28 -13.33 32.67 21.59
C LEU A 28 -13.34 33.82 22.64
N PRO A 29 -12.72 34.98 22.35
CA PRO A 29 -13.53 36.09 21.83
C PRO A 29 -12.85 37.01 20.78
N GLU A 30 -13.73 37.60 19.97
CA GLU A 30 -13.71 38.87 19.21
C GLU A 30 -12.70 39.98 19.63
N ARG A 31 -12.00 40.61 18.65
CA ARG A 31 -12.06 42.06 18.31
C ARG A 31 -10.90 42.57 17.42
N ASN A 32 -11.31 43.16 16.29
CA ASN A 32 -10.83 44.35 15.56
C ASN A 32 -9.54 45.08 16.02
N ASN A 33 -8.54 45.19 15.12
CA ASN A 33 -8.14 46.41 14.39
C ASN A 33 -6.75 46.21 13.75
N LEU A 34 -6.68 46.29 12.42
CA LEU A 34 -6.12 47.44 11.71
C LEU A 34 -4.64 47.70 12.03
N PHE A 35 -3.73 46.96 11.37
CA PHE A 35 -2.46 47.54 10.97
C PHE A 35 -2.10 47.16 9.53
N MET A 36 -2.22 48.21 8.73
CA MET A 36 -1.78 48.44 7.38
C MET A 36 -0.29 48.09 7.21
N ILE A 37 0.03 47.04 6.45
CA ILE A 37 1.30 46.95 5.71
C ILE A 37 0.98 46.71 4.25
N LYS A 38 0.79 47.83 3.56
CA LYS A 38 0.74 47.93 2.10
C LYS A 38 2.19 47.75 1.61
N ARG A 39 2.56 46.57 1.10
CA ARG A 39 3.85 46.40 0.41
C ARG A 39 3.67 45.58 -0.87
N LEU A 40 3.50 46.34 -1.95
CA LEU A 40 4.02 46.11 -3.29
C LEU A 40 3.77 44.72 -3.91
N LEU A 41 2.61 44.61 -4.57
CA LEU A 41 2.41 43.70 -5.70
C LEU A 41 3.29 44.15 -6.89
N PRO A 42 4.03 43.27 -7.56
CA PRO A 42 4.30 43.44 -8.98
C PRO A 42 3.06 43.05 -9.80
N GLN A 43 2.55 43.99 -10.57
CA GLN A 43 1.53 43.79 -11.60
C GLN A 43 2.18 43.07 -12.78
N THR A 44 2.13 41.75 -12.81
CA THR A 44 2.34 41.00 -14.05
C THR A 44 0.98 40.65 -14.61
N THR A 45 0.55 41.44 -15.60
CA THR A 45 -0.54 41.08 -16.49
C THR A 45 -0.17 39.80 -17.22
N ASP A 46 -0.73 38.66 -16.80
CA ASP A 46 -0.90 37.53 -17.68
C ASP A 46 -2.37 37.13 -17.72
N ARG A 47 -2.93 37.18 -18.92
CA ARG A 47 -4.28 36.79 -19.24
C ARG A 47 -4.26 35.31 -19.55
N ASN A 48 -4.43 34.45 -18.54
CA ASN A 48 -4.99 33.13 -18.82
C ASN A 48 -5.79 32.59 -17.64
N ARG A 49 -7.04 32.23 -17.96
CA ARG A 49 -8.03 31.62 -17.07
C ARG A 49 -7.68 30.17 -16.78
N GLY A 50 -7.95 29.73 -15.55
CA GLY A 50 -8.17 28.33 -15.16
C GLY A 50 -6.89 27.49 -15.21
N VAL A 51 -6.45 26.86 -14.14
CA VAL A 51 -7.17 25.86 -13.36
C VAL A 51 -6.61 25.89 -11.95
N VAL A 52 -7.51 25.79 -10.98
CA VAL A 52 -7.20 25.60 -9.57
C VAL A 52 -6.33 24.36 -9.42
N LEU A 53 -5.06 24.53 -9.05
CA LEU A 53 -4.16 23.46 -8.63
C LEU A 53 -4.50 23.07 -7.20
N GLU A 54 -5.67 22.47 -6.99
CA GLU A 54 -6.04 21.82 -5.74
C GLU A 54 -6.32 20.34 -6.05
N SER A 55 -5.61 19.43 -5.36
CA SER A 55 -5.86 17.97 -5.19
C SER A 55 -4.80 16.95 -5.66
N GLU A 56 -3.54 17.33 -5.95
CA GLU A 56 -2.46 16.34 -6.14
C GLU A 56 -1.91 15.74 -4.81
N ALA A 57 -2.42 16.16 -3.64
CA ALA A 57 -1.89 15.76 -2.34
C ALA A 57 -2.32 14.36 -1.84
N GLN A 58 -3.20 13.67 -2.56
CA GLN A 58 -3.83 12.43 -2.08
C GLN A 58 -3.91 11.31 -3.14
N ARG A 59 -2.89 11.14 -3.99
CA ARG A 59 -2.71 9.82 -4.64
C ARG A 59 -2.04 8.90 -3.60
N PRO A 60 -2.76 7.90 -3.06
CA PRO A 60 -2.44 7.33 -1.76
C PRO A 60 -1.20 6.44 -1.86
N VAL A 61 -0.37 6.47 -0.81
CA VAL A 61 0.79 5.58 -0.59
C VAL A 61 0.45 4.11 -0.85
N GLU A 62 -0.81 3.70 -0.64
CA GLU A 62 -1.36 2.37 -0.94
C GLU A 62 -1.16 1.93 -2.40
N SER A 63 -1.36 2.85 -3.35
CA SER A 63 -1.10 2.60 -4.76
C SER A 63 0.38 2.32 -5.04
N SER A 64 1.29 2.93 -4.27
CA SER A 64 2.72 2.65 -4.35
C SER A 64 3.04 1.24 -3.88
N ILE A 65 2.51 0.83 -2.72
CA ILE A 65 2.76 -0.51 -2.16
C ILE A 65 2.24 -1.60 -3.11
N ALA A 66 1.02 -1.44 -3.65
CA ALA A 66 0.47 -2.40 -4.60
C ALA A 66 1.32 -2.52 -5.87
N VAL A 67 1.82 -1.39 -6.40
CA VAL A 67 2.75 -1.36 -7.55
C VAL A 67 4.08 -2.05 -7.21
N ASP A 68 4.60 -1.85 -6.01
CA ASP A 68 5.84 -2.49 -5.58
C ASP A 68 5.69 -4.00 -5.40
N ILE A 69 4.55 -4.46 -4.86
CA ILE A 69 4.19 -5.89 -4.84
C ILE A 69 4.11 -6.43 -6.27
N VAL A 70 3.44 -5.74 -7.20
CA VAL A 70 3.36 -6.18 -8.60
C VAL A 70 4.76 -6.33 -9.20
N ARG A 71 5.65 -5.36 -8.98
CA ARG A 71 7.04 -5.39 -9.47
C ARG A 71 7.85 -6.52 -8.85
N LEU A 72 7.68 -6.75 -7.55
CA LEU A 72 8.27 -7.89 -6.85
C LEU A 72 7.83 -9.18 -7.53
N LEU A 73 6.53 -9.46 -7.53
CA LEU A 73 5.98 -10.72 -8.03
C LEU A 73 6.31 -10.98 -9.51
N GLN A 74 6.35 -9.94 -10.36
CA GLN A 74 6.72 -10.11 -11.77
C GLN A 74 8.20 -10.46 -12.00
N ARG A 75 9.09 -10.17 -11.05
CA ARG A 75 10.53 -10.45 -11.14
C ARG A 75 10.91 -11.79 -10.53
N HIS A 76 10.08 -12.35 -9.65
CA HIS A 76 10.33 -13.66 -9.04
C HIS A 76 9.97 -14.81 -9.98
N ARG A 77 10.72 -15.92 -9.87
CA ARG A 77 10.40 -17.19 -10.52
C ARG A 77 9.71 -18.10 -9.51
N PHE A 78 8.41 -18.28 -9.68
CA PHE A 78 7.61 -19.13 -8.79
C PHE A 78 7.46 -20.55 -9.35
N ASP A 79 7.35 -21.51 -8.43
CA ASP A 79 6.91 -22.86 -8.73
C ASP A 79 5.39 -22.87 -9.02
N LEU A 80 5.05 -22.95 -10.30
CA LEU A 80 3.68 -22.99 -10.79
C LEU A 80 3.15 -24.42 -10.96
N SER A 81 3.66 -25.40 -10.19
CA SER A 81 3.14 -26.78 -10.21
C SER A 81 1.81 -26.91 -9.45
N THR A 82 1.66 -26.18 -8.35
CA THR A 82 0.44 -26.18 -7.52
C THR A 82 0.20 -24.81 -6.89
N GLU A 83 -1.05 -24.51 -6.55
CA GLU A 83 -1.42 -23.25 -5.90
C GLU A 83 -0.75 -23.10 -4.54
N LYS A 84 -0.63 -24.21 -3.77
CA LYS A 84 0.11 -24.22 -2.50
C LYS A 84 1.59 -23.87 -2.67
N ARG A 85 2.27 -24.40 -3.71
CA ARG A 85 3.67 -24.07 -4.01
C ARG A 85 3.82 -22.61 -4.43
N LEU A 86 2.90 -22.12 -5.26
CA LEU A 86 2.84 -20.72 -5.65
C LEU A 86 2.69 -19.81 -4.43
N GLN A 87 1.68 -20.04 -3.59
CA GLN A 87 1.47 -19.27 -2.36
C GLN A 87 2.70 -19.31 -1.44
N SER A 88 3.32 -20.48 -1.27
CA SER A 88 4.56 -20.60 -0.45
C SER A 88 5.70 -19.74 -1.03
N GLY A 89 5.84 -19.71 -2.35
CA GLY A 89 6.83 -18.85 -3.01
C GLY A 89 6.51 -17.36 -2.86
N VAL A 90 5.24 -16.97 -2.98
CA VAL A 90 4.78 -15.59 -2.77
C VAL A 90 5.04 -15.12 -1.34
N GLU A 91 4.76 -15.98 -0.35
CA GLU A 91 5.09 -15.73 1.05
C GLU A 91 6.59 -15.46 1.25
N GLN A 92 7.43 -16.32 0.68
CA GLN A 92 8.87 -16.15 0.73
C GLN A 92 9.30 -14.81 0.11
N ALA A 93 8.80 -14.48 -1.09
CA ALA A 93 9.12 -13.23 -1.77
C ALA A 93 8.70 -11.99 -0.96
N LEU A 94 7.49 -12.00 -0.40
CA LEU A 94 7.01 -10.90 0.45
C LEU A 94 7.84 -10.75 1.72
N THR A 95 8.22 -11.87 2.35
CA THR A 95 9.05 -11.89 3.56
C THR A 95 10.45 -11.36 3.29
N GLU A 96 11.10 -11.82 2.21
CA GLU A 96 12.44 -11.38 1.80
C GLU A 96 12.47 -9.88 1.44
N ALA A 97 11.38 -9.36 0.88
CA ALA A 97 11.23 -7.94 0.58
C ALA A 97 10.81 -7.09 1.80
N GLY A 98 10.55 -7.71 2.96
CA GLY A 98 10.23 -7.01 4.20
C GLY A 98 8.80 -6.47 4.28
N PHE A 99 7.85 -7.02 3.53
CA PHE A 99 6.44 -6.64 3.65
C PHE A 99 5.81 -7.26 4.89
N GLU A 100 5.01 -6.47 5.61
CA GLU A 100 4.12 -6.97 6.66
C GLU A 100 2.82 -7.51 6.04
N PHE A 101 2.46 -8.76 6.33
CA PHE A 101 1.26 -9.38 5.78
C PHE A 101 0.68 -10.46 6.69
N GLU A 102 -0.61 -10.76 6.48
CA GLU A 102 -1.32 -11.89 7.07
C GLU A 102 -1.70 -12.89 5.97
N ARG A 103 -1.44 -14.18 6.18
CA ARG A 103 -1.91 -15.24 5.30
C ARG A 103 -3.37 -15.59 5.58
N GLU A 104 -4.12 -15.90 4.53
CA GLU A 104 -5.49 -16.43 4.60
C GLU A 104 -6.36 -15.60 5.56
N LYS A 105 -6.24 -14.28 5.50
CA LYS A 105 -6.95 -13.37 6.40
C LYS A 105 -8.43 -13.39 6.08
N ARG A 106 -9.24 -13.84 7.02
CA ARG A 106 -10.70 -13.87 6.86
C ARG A 106 -11.28 -12.45 6.86
N LEU A 107 -11.92 -12.05 5.76
CA LEU A 107 -12.69 -10.80 5.64
C LEU A 107 -14.17 -11.03 5.97
N SER A 108 -14.69 -12.20 5.58
CA SER A 108 -16.05 -12.68 5.87
C SER A 108 -16.05 -14.21 5.94
N ASP A 109 -17.20 -14.83 6.20
CA ASP A 109 -17.32 -16.29 6.20
C ASP A 109 -16.94 -16.95 4.86
N GLN A 110 -16.98 -16.20 3.74
CA GLN A 110 -16.73 -16.72 2.40
C GLN A 110 -15.58 -16.02 1.66
N ASP A 111 -14.98 -14.99 2.26
CA ASP A 111 -13.94 -14.17 1.66
C ASP A 111 -12.64 -14.28 2.45
N ILE A 112 -11.67 -14.98 1.86
CA ILE A 112 -10.36 -15.23 2.44
C ILE A 112 -9.33 -15.03 1.32
N PRO A 113 -8.77 -13.82 1.14
CA PRO A 113 -7.61 -13.62 0.27
C PRO A 113 -6.43 -14.47 0.73
N ASP A 114 -5.60 -14.92 -0.21
CA ASP A 114 -4.38 -15.68 0.10
C ASP A 114 -3.45 -14.88 1.02
N PHE A 115 -3.33 -13.57 0.77
CA PHE A 115 -2.58 -12.64 1.61
C PHE A 115 -3.30 -11.30 1.75
N LEU A 116 -3.22 -10.71 2.93
CA LEU A 116 -3.55 -9.31 3.18
C LEU A 116 -2.28 -8.58 3.63
N VAL A 117 -1.76 -7.71 2.78
CA VAL A 117 -0.56 -6.90 3.05
C VAL A 117 -0.97 -5.59 3.74
N ALA A 118 -0.07 -5.04 4.56
CA ALA A 118 -0.25 -3.74 5.21
C ALA A 118 -0.73 -2.66 4.23
N GLY A 119 -1.62 -1.79 4.72
CA GLY A 119 -2.32 -0.81 3.87
C GLY A 119 -3.57 -1.36 3.18
N GLY A 120 -4.00 -2.59 3.47
CA GLY A 120 -5.27 -3.15 2.99
C GLY A 120 -5.21 -3.77 1.60
N ILE A 121 -4.05 -4.30 1.21
CA ILE A 121 -3.82 -4.79 -0.16
C ILE A 121 -4.03 -6.30 -0.16
N ALA A 122 -5.10 -6.76 -0.82
CA ALA A 122 -5.34 -8.18 -1.00
C ALA A 122 -4.50 -8.71 -2.16
N VAL A 123 -3.76 -9.80 -1.94
CA VAL A 123 -3.05 -10.54 -2.98
C VAL A 123 -3.73 -11.89 -3.17
N GLU A 124 -4.19 -12.17 -4.39
CA GLU A 124 -4.85 -13.43 -4.75
C GLU A 124 -4.02 -14.15 -5.83
N CYS A 125 -3.69 -15.41 -5.58
CA CYS A 125 -2.91 -16.27 -6.47
C CYS A 125 -3.83 -17.15 -7.31
N LYS A 126 -3.66 -17.15 -8.63
CA LYS A 126 -4.43 -18.03 -9.53
C LYS A 126 -3.59 -18.66 -10.63
N MET A 127 -3.88 -19.93 -10.91
CA MET A 127 -3.24 -20.69 -11.99
C MET A 127 -4.19 -20.90 -13.18
N ARG A 128 -3.66 -20.80 -14.40
CA ARG A 128 -4.40 -20.89 -15.68
C ARG A 128 -5.35 -22.09 -15.78
N ASN A 129 -4.91 -23.26 -15.31
CA ASN A 129 -5.63 -24.51 -15.52
C ASN A 129 -6.64 -24.81 -14.41
N LYS A 130 -6.74 -23.95 -13.39
CA LYS A 130 -7.58 -24.18 -12.21
C LYS A 130 -8.65 -23.12 -11.97
N ALA A 131 -8.62 -22.00 -12.70
CA ALA A 131 -9.53 -20.90 -12.48
C ALA A 131 -10.19 -20.42 -13.77
N ARG A 132 -11.52 -20.28 -13.76
CA ARG A 132 -12.27 -19.65 -14.86
C ARG A 132 -12.24 -18.13 -14.66
N LYS A 133 -12.04 -17.38 -15.75
CA LYS A 133 -11.92 -15.92 -15.71
C LYS A 133 -13.11 -15.22 -15.02
N ILE A 134 -14.33 -15.73 -15.23
CA ILE A 134 -15.53 -15.17 -14.60
C ILE A 134 -15.55 -15.38 -13.09
N ASP A 135 -15.00 -16.50 -12.60
CA ASP A 135 -14.95 -16.81 -11.18
C ASP A 135 -13.89 -15.94 -10.49
N ILE A 136 -12.75 -15.69 -11.17
CA ILE A 136 -11.73 -14.73 -10.72
C ILE A 136 -12.34 -13.33 -10.61
N TYR A 137 -13.05 -12.86 -11.64
CA TYR A 137 -13.66 -11.53 -11.63
C TYR A 137 -14.63 -11.37 -10.45
N LYS A 138 -15.54 -12.34 -10.26
CA LYS A 138 -16.49 -12.33 -9.13
C LYS A 138 -15.81 -12.34 -7.77
N GLN A 139 -14.69 -13.06 -7.64
CA GLN A 139 -13.91 -13.07 -6.41
C GLN A 139 -13.30 -11.69 -6.12
N ILE A 140 -12.68 -11.06 -7.12
CA ILE A 140 -12.12 -9.72 -6.99
C ILE A 140 -13.22 -8.69 -6.66
N GLU A 141 -14.38 -8.79 -7.32
CA GLU A 141 -15.53 -7.91 -7.04
C GLU A 141 -16.04 -8.03 -5.60
N ARG A 142 -16.13 -9.26 -5.07
CA ARG A 142 -16.45 -9.49 -3.65
C ARG A 142 -15.42 -8.84 -2.73
N TYR A 143 -14.12 -9.08 -2.98
CA TYR A 143 -13.06 -8.48 -2.17
C TYR A 143 -13.11 -6.95 -2.20
N ALA A 144 -13.37 -6.35 -3.35
CA ALA A 144 -13.45 -4.91 -3.52
C ALA A 144 -14.62 -4.26 -2.77
N SER A 145 -15.62 -5.03 -2.33
CA SER A 145 -16.72 -4.54 -1.49
C SER A 145 -16.35 -4.38 -0.01
N HIS A 146 -15.23 -4.97 0.44
CA HIS A 146 -14.80 -4.91 1.83
C HIS A 146 -14.06 -3.62 2.14
N ALA A 147 -14.47 -2.92 3.21
CA ALA A 147 -13.82 -1.68 3.65
C ALA A 147 -12.35 -1.86 4.04
N ALA A 148 -11.98 -3.06 4.51
CA ALA A 148 -10.59 -3.41 4.85
C ALA A 148 -9.68 -3.51 3.61
N ILE A 149 -10.25 -3.58 2.40
CA ILE A 149 -9.51 -3.66 1.15
C ILE A 149 -9.41 -2.27 0.51
N THR A 150 -8.20 -1.88 0.14
CA THR A 150 -7.88 -0.61 -0.54
C THR A 150 -7.47 -0.85 -1.99
N ALA A 151 -6.78 -1.97 -2.24
CA ALA A 151 -6.37 -2.42 -3.57
C ALA A 151 -6.27 -3.94 -3.64
N ILE A 152 -6.28 -4.48 -4.85
CA ILE A 152 -6.18 -5.93 -5.10
C ILE A 152 -5.09 -6.19 -6.13
N VAL A 153 -4.21 -7.14 -5.84
CA VAL A 153 -3.19 -7.66 -6.77
C VAL A 153 -3.53 -9.10 -7.13
N LEU A 154 -3.91 -9.34 -8.38
CA LEU A 154 -4.06 -10.69 -8.93
C LEU A 154 -2.68 -11.20 -9.41
N ALA A 155 -2.10 -12.14 -8.66
CA ALA A 155 -0.89 -12.85 -9.03
C ALA A 155 -1.24 -14.09 -9.86
N SER A 156 -1.06 -14.01 -11.19
CA SER A 156 -1.50 -15.10 -12.06
C SER A 156 -0.68 -15.27 -13.34
N ASN A 157 -0.71 -16.50 -13.87
CA ASN A 157 -0.32 -16.82 -15.25
C ASN A 157 -1.52 -16.92 -16.21
N VAL A 158 -2.73 -16.54 -15.76
CA VAL A 158 -3.91 -16.36 -16.60
C VAL A 158 -3.81 -15.03 -17.33
N SER A 159 -3.81 -15.04 -18.67
CA SER A 159 -3.99 -13.80 -19.44
C SER A 159 -5.47 -13.42 -19.48
N MET A 160 -5.82 -12.32 -18.79
CA MET A 160 -7.15 -11.71 -18.82
C MET A 160 -7.06 -10.19 -18.70
N GLY A 161 -8.03 -9.49 -19.30
CA GLY A 161 -8.24 -8.08 -19.02
C GLY A 161 -8.93 -7.95 -17.67
N LEU A 162 -8.38 -7.09 -16.80
CA LEU A 162 -9.04 -6.60 -15.60
C LEU A 162 -9.28 -5.10 -15.80
N PRO A 163 -10.42 -4.56 -15.32
CA PRO A 163 -10.57 -3.12 -15.23
C PRO A 163 -9.52 -2.53 -14.28
N GLU A 164 -9.20 -1.25 -14.44
CA GLU A 164 -8.25 -0.55 -13.56
C GLU A 164 -8.79 -0.43 -12.12
N GLU A 165 -10.12 -0.38 -11.96
CA GLU A 165 -10.79 -0.30 -10.67
C GLU A 165 -12.07 -1.14 -10.65
N ILE A 166 -12.41 -1.65 -9.46
CA ILE A 166 -13.73 -2.23 -9.14
C ILE A 166 -14.16 -1.66 -7.79
N ASN A 167 -15.40 -1.15 -7.69
CA ASN A 167 -15.93 -0.52 -6.47
C ASN A 167 -15.02 0.60 -5.91
N GLY A 168 -14.34 1.34 -6.80
CA GLY A 168 -13.40 2.40 -6.42
C GLY A 168 -12.09 1.90 -5.79
N LYS A 169 -11.78 0.60 -5.91
CA LYS A 169 -10.54 -0.03 -5.45
C LYS A 169 -9.67 -0.36 -6.66
N ALA A 170 -8.39 0.01 -6.58
CA ALA A 170 -7.44 -0.24 -7.66
C ALA A 170 -7.16 -1.74 -7.82
N ILE A 171 -7.18 -2.22 -9.06
CA ILE A 171 -6.95 -3.61 -9.41
C ILE A 171 -5.68 -3.71 -10.25
N TYR A 172 -4.76 -4.56 -9.81
CA TYR A 172 -3.49 -4.79 -10.48
C TYR A 172 -3.34 -6.26 -10.90
N ALA A 173 -2.67 -6.48 -12.03
CA ALA A 173 -2.29 -7.81 -12.49
C ALA A 173 -0.78 -8.01 -12.40
N ALA A 174 -0.34 -8.96 -11.58
CA ALA A 174 1.03 -9.46 -11.55
C ALA A 174 1.14 -10.72 -12.42
N SER A 175 1.67 -10.55 -13.65
CA SER A 175 1.88 -11.67 -14.56
C SER A 175 3.09 -12.51 -14.13
N LEU A 176 2.82 -13.72 -13.65
CA LEU A 176 3.85 -14.65 -13.15
C LEU A 176 4.64 -15.35 -14.28
N SER A 177 4.21 -15.17 -15.52
CA SER A 177 4.91 -15.68 -16.71
C SER A 177 6.11 -14.80 -17.11
N ARG A 178 6.20 -13.56 -16.58
CA ARG A 178 7.26 -12.60 -16.96
C ARG A 178 8.63 -12.89 -16.37
N GLY A 179 8.71 -13.62 -15.25
CA GLY A 179 10.01 -14.03 -14.67
C GLY A 179 10.81 -15.03 -15.50
N TRP A 180 10.26 -15.50 -16.63
CA TRP A 180 10.84 -16.52 -17.51
C TRP A 180 11.35 -15.99 -18.86
N ILE A 181 11.13 -14.71 -19.16
CA ILE A 181 11.62 -14.01 -20.38
C ILE A 181 12.93 -13.32 -20.04
#